data_AF-G3QR98-F1
#
_entry.id   AF-G3QR98-F1
#
_cell.length_a   1.000
_cell.length_b   1.000
_cell.length_c   1.000
_cell.angle_alpha   90.00
_cell.angle_beta   90.00
_cell.angle_gamma   90.00
#
_symmetry.space_group_name_H-M   'P 1'
#
loop_
_entity.id
_entity.type
_entity.pdbx_description
1 polymer ?
#
loop_
_entity_poly.entity_id
_entity_poly.type
_entity_poly.pdbx_seq_one_letter_code
_entity_poly.pdbx_strand_id
1 'polypeptide(L)'
;MTNDSEGKMGFKHPKIMGNFRGHALPGTFFFIIGLWWCTKSILKYICKKQKRTCYLGSKTLFYRLEILEGITIVGMALTGMAGEQFIPGGPHLMLYDYKQGHWNQLLGWHHFTMYFFFGLLGVADILCFTISSLPVSLTKLMLSNALFVEAFIFYNHTHGREMLDIFVHQLLVLVIFLTGLVAFLEFLVRNNVLLELLRSSLILLQGSWFFQLVKSRLKKLCSSEVGLLKNAEREQESEEEM
;
A
#
# COMPACT_ATOMS: atom_id res chain seq x y z
N MET A 1 -35.50 22.41 -42.48
CA MET A 1 -36.57 21.62 -41.84
C MET A 1 -36.42 20.19 -42.39
N THR A 2 -35.99 19.17 -41.65
CA THR A 2 -36.09 18.92 -40.21
C THR A 2 -35.15 17.75 -39.82
N ASN A 3 -34.47 17.97 -38.69
CA ASN A 3 -33.97 17.05 -37.66
C ASN A 3 -33.10 15.83 -37.99
N ASP A 4 -31.82 16.04 -37.66
CA ASP A 4 -30.90 15.08 -37.06
C ASP A 4 -31.52 14.37 -35.85
N SER A 5 -31.24 13.08 -35.72
CA SER A 5 -31.32 12.34 -34.46
C SER A 5 -30.28 11.23 -34.46
N GLU A 6 -29.01 11.61 -34.39
CA GLU A 6 -27.93 10.71 -33.95
C GLU A 6 -28.15 10.39 -32.46
N GLY A 7 -28.80 9.27 -32.18
CA GLY A 7 -28.82 8.66 -30.85
C GLY A 7 -27.44 8.13 -30.49
N LYS A 8 -26.53 9.01 -30.05
CA LYS A 8 -25.32 8.59 -29.33
C LYS A 8 -25.72 8.09 -27.95
N MET A 9 -26.01 6.79 -27.86
CA MET A 9 -25.96 6.04 -26.59
C MET A 9 -24.53 6.10 -26.04
N GLY A 10 -24.23 7.18 -25.32
CA GLY A 10 -23.06 7.25 -24.46
C GLY A 10 -23.25 6.28 -23.31
N PHE A 11 -22.78 5.04 -23.48
CA PHE A 11 -22.48 4.15 -22.36
C PHE A 11 -21.43 4.87 -21.48
N LYS A 12 -21.90 5.65 -20.51
CA LYS A 12 -21.05 6.13 -19.42
C LYS A 12 -20.64 4.89 -18.65
N HIS A 13 -19.46 4.37 -18.95
CA HIS A 13 -18.80 3.42 -18.07
C HIS A 13 -18.83 4.03 -16.66
N PRO A 14 -19.45 3.36 -15.66
CA PRO A 14 -19.45 3.88 -14.31
C PRO A 14 -17.99 4.05 -13.90
N LYS A 15 -17.61 5.30 -13.61
CA LYS A 15 -16.28 5.62 -13.06
C LYS A 15 -16.17 4.89 -11.72
N ILE A 16 -15.44 3.79 -11.68
CA ILE A 16 -15.22 3.06 -10.43
C ILE A 16 -14.20 3.87 -9.63
N MET A 17 -14.71 4.64 -8.67
CA MET A 17 -13.86 5.33 -7.70
C MET A 17 -13.20 4.28 -6.80
N GLY A 18 -11.86 4.19 -6.85
CA GLY A 18 -11.11 3.28 -5.96
C GLY A 18 -11.44 3.52 -4.48
N ASN A 19 -11.52 2.45 -3.69
CA ASN A 19 -11.96 2.51 -2.29
C ASN A 19 -10.96 3.30 -1.42
N PHE A 20 -11.43 4.35 -0.73
CA PHE A 20 -10.63 5.21 0.17
C PHE A 20 -9.89 4.40 1.23
N ARG A 21 -10.56 3.37 1.77
CA ARG A 21 -10.01 2.47 2.78
C ARG A 21 -8.82 1.66 2.28
N GLY A 22 -8.87 1.22 1.02
CA GLY A 22 -7.82 0.43 0.38
C GLY A 22 -6.51 1.18 0.10
N HIS A 23 -6.49 2.52 0.26
CA HIS A 23 -5.28 3.33 0.02
C HIS A 23 -4.75 3.97 1.31
N ALA A 24 -5.64 4.37 2.24
CA ALA A 24 -5.24 4.96 3.51
C ALA A 24 -4.54 3.95 4.44
N LEU A 25 -5.02 2.70 4.46
CA LEU A 25 -4.48 1.66 5.34
C LEU A 25 -3.07 1.22 4.91
N PRO A 26 -2.78 0.86 3.63
CA PRO A 26 -1.41 0.58 3.19
C PRO A 26 -0.47 1.77 3.42
N GLY A 27 -0.91 3.00 3.12
CA GLY A 27 -0.11 4.20 3.33
C GLY A 27 0.35 4.38 4.77
N THR A 28 -0.54 4.11 5.73
CA THR A 28 -0.23 4.14 7.16
C THR A 28 0.80 3.08 7.54
N PHE A 29 0.61 1.84 7.08
CA PHE A 29 1.54 0.74 7.37
C PHE A 29 2.95 1.02 6.82
N PHE A 30 3.06 1.43 5.55
CA PHE A 30 4.35 1.77 4.95
C PHE A 30 5.02 2.94 5.64
N PHE A 31 4.27 3.95 6.07
CA PHE A 31 4.84 5.09 6.79
C PHE A 31 5.39 4.69 8.16
N ILE A 32 4.64 3.92 8.95
CA ILE A 32 5.07 3.43 10.27
C ILE A 32 6.33 2.55 10.14
N ILE A 33 6.31 1.58 9.22
CA ILE A 33 7.45 0.68 8.98
C ILE A 33 8.66 1.43 8.41
N GLY A 34 8.45 2.40 7.52
CA GLY A 34 9.52 3.26 7.00
C GLY A 34 10.21 4.05 8.12
N LEU A 35 9.45 4.62 9.06
CA LEU A 35 9.98 5.33 10.22
C LEU A 35 10.75 4.39 11.16
N TRP A 36 10.19 3.19 11.39
CA TRP A 36 10.82 2.14 12.19
C TRP A 36 12.19 1.76 11.61
N TRP A 37 12.25 1.46 10.31
CA TRP A 37 13.49 1.10 9.63
C TRP A 37 14.51 2.25 9.59
N CYS A 38 14.09 3.48 9.32
CA CYS A 38 14.96 4.65 9.40
C CYS A 38 15.60 4.79 10.79
N THR A 39 14.79 4.68 11.85
CA THR A 39 15.27 4.78 13.24
C THR A 39 16.25 3.64 13.56
N LYS A 40 15.92 2.41 13.17
CA LYS A 40 16.77 1.22 13.35
C LYS A 40 18.13 1.39 12.66
N SER A 41 18.15 1.83 11.41
CA SER A 41 19.38 2.04 10.64
C SER A 41 20.27 3.14 11.21
N ILE A 42 19.69 4.26 11.67
CA ILE A 42 20.44 5.35 12.33
C ILE A 42 21.02 4.87 13.65
N LEU A 43 20.22 4.18 14.48
CA LEU A 43 20.68 3.65 15.77
C LEU A 43 21.82 2.65 15.58
N LYS A 44 21.69 1.71 14.62
CA LYS A 44 22.73 0.75 14.25
C LYS A 44 24.02 1.44 13.82
N TYR A 45 23.92 2.52 13.03
CA TYR A 45 25.07 3.32 12.61
C TYR A 45 25.78 4.00 13.79
N ILE A 46 25.03 4.65 14.67
CA ILE A 46 25.56 5.32 15.87
C ILE A 46 26.23 4.31 16.81
N CYS A 47 25.57 3.18 17.10
CA CYS A 47 26.12 2.12 17.94
C CYS A 47 27.42 1.52 17.38
N LYS A 48 27.53 1.39 16.05
CA LYS A 48 28.75 0.91 15.39
C LYS A 48 29.92 1.89 15.53
N LYS A 49 29.64 3.20 15.54
CA LYS A 49 30.64 4.27 15.72
C LYS A 49 31.08 4.40 17.18
N GLN A 50 30.16 4.23 18.13
CA GLN A 50 30.38 4.37 19.58
C GLN A 50 30.86 3.05 20.23
N LYS A 51 32.01 2.50 19.77
CA LYS A 51 32.52 1.14 20.06
C LYS A 51 32.61 0.66 21.54
N ARG A 52 32.39 1.48 22.58
CA ARG A 52 32.69 1.11 23.99
C ARG A 52 31.50 0.97 24.96
N THR A 53 30.34 1.59 24.73
CA THR A 53 29.25 1.64 25.73
C THR A 53 27.99 0.85 25.35
N CYS A 54 27.76 0.54 24.07
CA CYS A 54 26.48 -0.02 23.59
C CYS A 54 26.54 -1.52 23.22
N TYR A 55 27.70 -2.16 23.30
CA TYR A 55 27.95 -3.43 22.58
C TYR A 55 27.22 -4.66 23.16
N LEU A 56 27.14 -4.80 24.49
CA LEU A 56 26.60 -6.02 25.11
C LEU A 56 25.07 -5.98 25.26
N GLY A 57 24.52 -4.83 25.67
CA GLY A 57 23.07 -4.62 25.75
C GLY A 57 22.39 -4.52 24.39
N SER A 58 23.08 -4.00 23.36
CA SER A 58 22.43 -3.80 22.06
C SER A 58 22.19 -5.09 21.28
N LYS A 59 23.00 -6.16 21.42
CA LYS A 59 22.76 -7.41 20.66
C LYS A 59 21.42 -8.05 21.02
N THR A 60 21.13 -8.18 22.32
CA THR A 60 19.84 -8.71 22.79
C THR A 60 18.68 -7.79 22.45
N LEU A 61 18.88 -6.46 22.53
CA LEU A 61 17.85 -5.50 22.14
C LEU A 61 17.55 -5.56 20.63
N PHE A 62 18.58 -5.56 19.78
CA PHE A 62 18.41 -5.69 18.32
C PHE A 62 17.73 -7.02 17.97
N TYR A 63 18.13 -8.12 18.59
CA TYR A 63 17.43 -9.40 18.42
C TYR A 63 15.93 -9.31 18.73
N ARG A 64 15.56 -8.71 19.88
CA ARG A 64 14.15 -8.51 20.25
C ARG A 64 13.42 -7.56 19.30
N LEU A 65 14.09 -6.52 18.81
CA LEU A 65 13.53 -5.57 17.85
C LEU A 65 13.21 -6.24 16.51
N GLU A 66 14.07 -7.15 16.03
CA GLU A 66 13.84 -7.88 14.77
C GLU A 66 12.66 -8.85 14.87
N ILE A 67 12.51 -9.55 16.01
CA ILE A 67 11.32 -10.39 16.25
C ILE A 67 10.05 -9.54 16.37
N LEU A 68 10.12 -8.42 17.12
CA LEU A 68 8.99 -7.51 17.28
C LEU A 68 8.55 -6.92 15.95
N GLU A 69 9.51 -6.56 15.09
CA GLU A 69 9.27 -6.11 13.72
C GLU A 69 8.51 -7.15 12.91
N GLY A 70 8.98 -8.40 12.91
CA GLY A 70 8.28 -9.50 12.24
C GLY A 70 6.85 -9.70 12.76
N ILE A 71 6.65 -9.65 14.09
CA ILE A 71 5.31 -9.73 14.71
C ILE A 71 4.42 -8.57 14.27
N THR A 72 4.95 -7.34 14.26
CA THR A 72 4.22 -6.15 13.81
C THR A 72 3.82 -6.27 12.34
N ILE A 73 4.73 -6.72 11.46
CA ILE A 73 4.45 -6.93 10.04
C ILE A 73 3.36 -7.98 9.84
N VAL A 74 3.44 -9.12 10.52
CA VAL A 74 2.39 -10.16 10.48
C VAL A 74 1.05 -9.60 10.97
N GLY A 75 1.03 -8.86 12.09
CA GLY A 75 -0.18 -8.25 12.62
C GLY A 75 -0.84 -7.25 11.65
N MET A 76 -0.04 -6.40 11.01
CA MET A 76 -0.52 -5.47 9.97
C MET A 76 -1.07 -6.22 8.76
N ALA A 77 -0.36 -7.25 8.28
CA ALA A 77 -0.79 -8.07 7.15
C ALA A 77 -2.13 -8.77 7.43
N LEU A 78 -2.29 -9.39 8.61
CA LEU A 78 -3.53 -10.04 9.03
C LEU A 78 -4.68 -9.04 9.15
N THR A 79 -4.43 -7.85 9.70
CA THR A 79 -5.42 -6.78 9.81
C THR A 79 -5.86 -6.31 8.41
N GLY A 80 -4.93 -6.14 7.48
CA GLY A 80 -5.21 -5.79 6.10
C GLY A 80 -6.04 -6.87 5.37
N MET A 81 -5.63 -8.13 5.47
CA MET A 81 -6.37 -9.27 4.90
C MET A 81 -7.80 -9.36 5.47
N ALA A 82 -7.95 -9.23 6.79
CA ALA A 82 -9.27 -9.26 7.43
C ALA A 82 -10.13 -8.05 7.02
N GLY A 83 -9.52 -6.87 6.90
CA GLY A 83 -10.19 -5.64 6.46
C GLY A 83 -10.65 -5.64 5.00
N GLU A 84 -10.08 -6.50 4.15
CA GLU A 84 -10.54 -6.69 2.77
C GLU A 84 -11.59 -7.80 2.65
N GLN A 85 -11.52 -8.83 3.50
CA GLN A 85 -12.39 -10.02 3.38
C GLN A 85 -13.68 -9.97 4.21
N PHE A 86 -13.61 -9.45 5.44
CA PHE A 86 -14.66 -9.61 6.46
C PHE A 86 -15.37 -8.30 6.84
N ILE A 87 -15.25 -7.28 5.99
CA ILE A 87 -16.07 -6.07 6.15
C ILE A 87 -17.53 -6.36 5.80
N PRO A 88 -18.50 -5.58 6.32
CA PRO A 88 -19.89 -5.69 5.89
C PRO A 88 -19.99 -5.55 4.37
N GLY A 89 -20.49 -6.58 3.70
CA GLY A 89 -20.54 -6.65 2.23
C GLY A 89 -19.24 -7.08 1.54
N GLY A 90 -18.22 -7.53 2.27
CA GLY A 90 -16.98 -8.09 1.71
C GLY A 90 -17.17 -9.46 1.06
N PRO A 91 -16.12 -10.00 0.40
CA PRO A 91 -16.21 -11.25 -0.32
C PRO A 91 -16.28 -12.49 0.59
N HIS A 92 -15.97 -12.40 1.90
CA HIS A 92 -16.04 -13.51 2.85
C HIS A 92 -15.35 -14.79 2.34
N LEU A 93 -14.15 -14.65 1.76
CA LEU A 93 -13.36 -15.73 1.14
C LEU A 93 -13.99 -16.38 -0.11
N MET A 94 -15.08 -15.83 -0.65
CA MET A 94 -15.62 -16.22 -1.95
C MET A 94 -14.97 -15.42 -3.07
N LEU A 95 -14.08 -16.06 -3.83
CA LEU A 95 -13.33 -15.43 -4.93
C LEU A 95 -14.18 -15.20 -6.19
N TYR A 96 -15.04 -16.16 -6.53
CA TYR A 96 -15.80 -16.16 -7.77
C TYR A 96 -17.26 -16.51 -7.50
N ASP A 97 -18.18 -15.69 -8.01
CA ASP A 97 -19.60 -16.01 -7.95
C ASP A 97 -19.95 -16.85 -9.19
N TYR A 98 -19.98 -18.16 -9.02
CA TYR A 98 -20.36 -19.11 -10.06
C TYR A 98 -21.81 -18.96 -10.52
N LYS A 99 -22.69 -18.33 -9.72
CA LYS A 99 -24.09 -18.10 -10.11
C LYS A 99 -24.21 -16.91 -11.06
N GLN A 100 -23.38 -15.89 -10.87
CA GLN A 100 -23.41 -14.65 -11.66
C GLN A 100 -22.31 -14.57 -12.72
N GLY A 101 -21.36 -15.52 -12.73
CA GLY A 101 -20.32 -15.63 -13.76
C GLY A 101 -19.25 -14.52 -13.71
N HIS A 102 -19.05 -13.90 -12.54
CA HIS A 102 -18.13 -12.77 -12.38
C HIS A 102 -17.29 -12.88 -11.11
N TRP A 103 -16.16 -12.17 -11.11
CA TRP A 103 -15.25 -12.09 -9.97
C TRP A 103 -15.88 -11.29 -8.83
N ASN A 104 -15.85 -11.85 -7.62
CA ASN A 104 -16.37 -11.18 -6.44
C ASN A 104 -15.32 -10.23 -5.86
N GLN A 105 -15.51 -8.92 -6.08
CA GLN A 105 -14.63 -7.87 -5.55
C GLN A 105 -13.14 -8.12 -5.82
N LEU A 106 -12.79 -8.36 -7.09
CA LEU A 106 -11.42 -8.66 -7.55
C LEU A 106 -10.36 -7.69 -6.98
N LEU A 107 -10.71 -6.41 -6.83
CA LEU A 107 -9.83 -5.39 -6.25
C LEU A 107 -9.40 -5.71 -4.81
N GLY A 108 -10.32 -6.22 -3.98
CA GLY A 108 -10.02 -6.65 -2.62
C GLY A 108 -9.09 -7.86 -2.59
N TRP A 109 -9.17 -8.74 -3.59
CA TRP A 109 -8.25 -9.87 -3.75
C TRP A 109 -6.84 -9.44 -4.16
N HIS A 110 -6.70 -8.35 -4.91
CA HIS A 110 -5.38 -7.76 -5.21
C HIS A 110 -4.70 -7.28 -3.91
N HIS A 111 -5.43 -6.53 -3.07
CA HIS A 111 -4.91 -6.09 -1.77
C HIS A 111 -4.63 -7.27 -0.82
N PHE A 112 -5.54 -8.25 -0.76
CA PHE A 112 -5.33 -9.47 0.02
C PHE A 112 -4.02 -10.16 -0.35
N THR A 113 -3.75 -10.30 -1.65
CA THR A 113 -2.51 -10.90 -2.14
C THR A 113 -1.29 -10.09 -1.75
N MET A 114 -1.33 -8.76 -1.89
CA MET A 114 -0.23 -7.88 -1.44
C MET A 114 0.04 -8.08 0.07
N TYR A 115 -0.99 -8.01 0.91
CA TYR A 115 -0.87 -8.23 2.35
C TYR A 115 -0.31 -9.61 2.68
N PHE A 116 -0.71 -10.66 1.95
CA PHE A 116 -0.18 -12.01 2.14
C PHE A 116 1.34 -12.07 1.94
N PHE A 117 1.88 -11.48 0.88
CA PHE A 117 3.33 -11.47 0.64
C PHE A 117 4.11 -10.65 1.68
N PHE A 118 3.56 -9.52 2.15
CA PHE A 118 4.14 -8.80 3.30
C PHE A 118 4.03 -9.60 4.60
N GLY A 119 2.96 -10.39 4.79
CA GLY A 119 2.85 -11.33 5.90
C GLY A 119 3.95 -12.40 5.87
N LEU A 120 4.27 -12.95 4.69
CA LEU A 120 5.38 -13.88 4.51
C LEU A 120 6.74 -13.24 4.85
N LEU A 121 6.93 -11.95 4.56
CA LEU A 121 8.10 -11.21 5.03
C LEU A 121 8.19 -11.22 6.57
N GLY A 122 7.10 -10.86 7.26
CA GLY A 122 7.09 -10.84 8.73
C GLY A 122 7.32 -12.23 9.35
N VAL A 123 6.78 -13.29 8.73
CA VAL A 123 7.08 -14.68 9.12
C VAL A 123 8.56 -15.00 8.90
N ALA A 124 9.11 -14.62 7.75
CA ALA A 124 10.53 -14.83 7.45
C ALA A 124 11.45 -14.11 8.45
N ASP A 125 11.10 -12.88 8.89
CA ASP A 125 11.81 -12.17 9.95
C ASP A 125 11.81 -12.99 11.25
N ILE A 126 10.65 -13.44 11.72
CA ILE A 126 10.56 -14.24 12.96
C ILE A 126 11.38 -15.54 12.82
N LEU A 127 11.25 -16.25 11.70
CA LEU A 127 11.92 -17.53 11.49
C LEU A 127 13.44 -17.37 11.37
N CYS A 128 13.95 -16.35 10.68
CA CYS A 128 15.39 -16.12 10.54
C CYS A 128 16.08 -15.76 11.86
N PHE A 129 15.35 -15.19 12.81
CA PHE A 129 15.88 -14.90 14.14
C PHE A 129 15.61 -16.03 15.15
N THR A 130 14.62 -16.89 14.93
CA THR A 130 14.33 -18.03 15.81
C THR A 130 15.09 -19.30 15.43
N ILE A 131 15.30 -19.53 14.13
CA ILE A 131 15.91 -20.73 13.57
C ILE A 131 17.33 -20.42 13.10
N SER A 132 18.33 -20.99 13.76
CA SER A 132 19.75 -20.75 13.46
C SER A 132 20.21 -21.23 12.07
N SER A 133 19.45 -22.12 11.43
CA SER A 133 19.76 -22.66 10.10
C SER A 133 19.37 -21.73 8.95
N LEU A 134 18.55 -20.70 9.20
CA LEU A 134 18.09 -19.78 8.16
C LEU A 134 18.99 -18.54 8.08
N PRO A 135 19.46 -18.16 6.88
CA PRO A 135 20.29 -16.98 6.74
C PRO A 135 19.43 -15.71 6.84
N VAL A 136 19.87 -14.74 7.65
CA VAL A 136 19.21 -13.42 7.80
C VAL A 136 19.10 -12.67 6.45
N SER A 137 19.90 -13.01 5.43
CA SER A 137 19.74 -12.45 4.08
C SER A 137 18.41 -12.85 3.42
N LEU A 138 17.77 -13.94 3.85
CA LEU A 138 16.49 -14.37 3.32
C LEU A 138 15.40 -13.31 3.53
N THR A 139 15.42 -12.58 4.65
CA THR A 139 14.42 -11.54 4.93
C THR A 139 14.50 -10.39 3.93
N LYS A 140 15.71 -10.01 3.51
CA LYS A 140 15.93 -9.00 2.47
C LYS A 140 15.41 -9.44 1.11
N LEU A 141 15.64 -10.71 0.76
CA LEU A 141 15.11 -11.29 -0.48
C LEU A 141 13.58 -11.34 -0.44
N MET A 142 13.00 -11.71 0.70
CA MET A 142 11.54 -11.73 0.90
C MET A 142 10.92 -10.33 0.80
N LEU A 143 11.58 -9.30 1.33
CA LEU A 143 11.14 -7.91 1.19
C LEU A 143 11.16 -7.46 -0.27
N SER A 144 12.25 -7.75 -0.98
CA SER A 144 12.35 -7.46 -2.41
C SER A 144 11.25 -8.16 -3.21
N ASN A 145 11.01 -9.45 -2.93
CA ASN A 145 9.95 -10.23 -3.56
C ASN A 145 8.56 -9.64 -3.28
N ALA A 146 8.26 -9.27 -2.02
CA ALA A 146 6.99 -8.65 -1.66
C ALA A 146 6.75 -7.34 -2.41
N LEU A 147 7.78 -6.48 -2.53
CA LEU A 147 7.70 -5.22 -3.28
C LEU A 147 7.53 -5.45 -4.79
N PHE A 148 8.19 -6.45 -5.38
CA PHE A 148 7.98 -6.76 -6.80
C PHE A 148 6.58 -7.30 -7.09
N VAL A 149 6.04 -8.16 -6.22
CA VAL A 149 4.65 -8.61 -6.31
C VAL A 149 3.70 -7.43 -6.16
N GLU A 150 3.94 -6.54 -5.19
CA GLU A 150 3.15 -5.32 -5.03
C GLU A 150 3.18 -4.47 -6.31
N ALA A 151 4.36 -4.16 -6.86
CA ALA A 151 4.50 -3.39 -8.09
C ALA A 151 3.76 -4.03 -9.27
N PHE A 152 3.89 -5.35 -9.43
CA PHE A 152 3.23 -6.09 -10.51
C PHE A 152 1.70 -6.04 -10.40
N ILE A 153 1.15 -6.32 -9.20
CA ILE A 153 -0.30 -6.28 -9.01
C ILE A 153 -0.81 -4.85 -9.13
N PHE A 154 -0.10 -3.86 -8.56
CA PHE A 154 -0.48 -2.45 -8.56
C PHE A 154 -0.42 -1.82 -9.96
N TYR A 155 0.50 -2.26 -10.81
CA TYR A 155 0.52 -1.89 -12.23
C TYR A 155 -0.78 -2.30 -12.95
N ASN A 156 -1.30 -3.49 -12.64
CA ASN A 156 -2.52 -4.01 -13.24
C ASN A 156 -3.82 -3.56 -12.51
N HIS A 157 -3.69 -2.75 -11.46
CA HIS A 157 -4.75 -2.40 -10.50
C HIS A 157 -5.58 -1.15 -10.87
N THR A 158 -5.23 -0.42 -11.94
CA THR A 158 -5.77 0.92 -12.26
C THR A 158 -6.86 0.97 -13.33
N HIS A 159 -7.32 -0.18 -13.83
CA HIS A 159 -8.33 -0.25 -14.88
C HIS A 159 -9.63 0.53 -14.50
N GLY A 160 -10.01 1.50 -15.34
CA GLY A 160 -11.27 2.25 -15.21
C GLY A 160 -11.26 3.48 -14.29
N ARG A 161 -10.08 3.95 -13.85
CA ARG A 161 -9.95 5.12 -12.96
C ARG A 161 -9.67 6.44 -13.70
N GLU A 162 -9.84 7.57 -13.02
CA GLU A 162 -9.59 8.89 -13.63
C GLU A 162 -8.10 9.09 -13.96
N MET A 163 -7.81 9.85 -15.03
CA MET A 163 -6.43 10.06 -15.53
C MET A 163 -5.44 10.53 -14.46
N LEU A 164 -5.86 11.43 -13.56
CA LEU A 164 -5.02 11.90 -12.44
C LEU A 164 -4.67 10.77 -11.47
N ASP A 165 -5.63 9.89 -11.20
CA ASP A 165 -5.42 8.76 -10.31
C ASP A 165 -4.46 7.76 -10.95
N ILE A 166 -4.62 7.49 -12.25
CA ILE A 166 -3.72 6.65 -13.04
C ILE A 166 -2.28 7.19 -12.98
N PHE A 167 -2.07 8.49 -13.20
CA PHE A 167 -0.73 9.08 -13.20
C PHE A 167 -0.04 8.93 -11.83
N VAL A 168 -0.73 9.25 -10.73
CA VAL A 168 -0.16 9.09 -9.39
C VAL A 168 0.08 7.62 -9.06
N HIS A 169 -0.79 6.70 -9.49
CA HIS A 169 -0.57 5.27 -9.34
C HIS A 169 0.66 4.79 -10.13
N GLN A 170 0.88 5.28 -11.36
CA GLN A 170 2.06 4.92 -12.16
C GLN A 170 3.36 5.39 -11.51
N LEU A 171 3.37 6.62 -10.97
CA LEU A 171 4.51 7.10 -10.17
C LEU A 171 4.73 6.23 -8.93
N LEU A 172 3.66 5.80 -8.26
CA LEU A 172 3.77 4.91 -7.11
C LEU A 172 4.35 3.54 -7.50
N VAL A 173 3.90 2.94 -8.60
CA VAL A 173 4.48 1.69 -9.14
C VAL A 173 5.99 1.85 -9.38
N LEU A 174 6.42 2.98 -9.96
CA LEU A 174 7.84 3.25 -10.19
C LEU A 174 8.62 3.29 -8.88
N VAL A 175 8.11 3.99 -7.85
CA VAL A 175 8.75 4.05 -6.53
C VAL A 175 8.81 2.65 -5.89
N ILE A 176 7.74 1.88 -5.95
CA ILE A 176 7.70 0.50 -5.40
C ILE A 176 8.73 -0.38 -6.11
N PHE A 177 8.78 -0.33 -7.44
CA PHE A 177 9.73 -1.11 -8.23
C PHE A 177 11.18 -0.75 -7.90
N LEU A 178 11.51 0.54 -7.84
CA LEU A 178 12.84 1.01 -7.43
C LEU A 178 13.18 0.57 -6.01
N THR A 179 12.21 0.60 -5.09
CA THR A 179 12.41 0.11 -3.71
C THR A 179 12.70 -1.39 -3.70
N GLY A 180 11.97 -2.18 -4.49
CA GLY A 180 12.21 -3.61 -4.67
C GLY A 180 13.61 -3.90 -5.21
N LEU A 181 14.10 -3.09 -6.15
CA LEU A 181 15.45 -3.17 -6.69
C LEU A 181 16.51 -2.81 -5.63
N VAL A 182 16.32 -1.75 -4.86
CA VAL A 182 17.24 -1.39 -3.76
C VAL A 182 17.28 -2.50 -2.70
N ALA A 183 16.13 -3.07 -2.32
CA ALA A 183 16.07 -4.21 -1.41
C ALA A 183 16.79 -5.46 -1.98
N PHE A 184 16.69 -5.70 -3.29
CA PHE A 184 17.45 -6.76 -3.95
C PHE A 184 18.96 -6.49 -3.92
N LEU A 185 19.38 -5.25 -4.17
CA LEU A 185 20.78 -4.84 -4.05
C LEU A 185 21.29 -4.96 -2.62
N GLU A 186 20.47 -4.69 -1.59
CA GLU A 186 20.82 -4.93 -0.18
C GLU A 186 21.02 -6.41 0.16
N PHE A 187 20.32 -7.30 -0.55
CA PHE A 187 20.52 -8.73 -0.45
C PHE A 187 21.88 -9.13 -1.05
N LEU A 188 22.22 -8.59 -2.23
CA LEU A 188 23.50 -8.86 -2.90
C LEU A 188 24.70 -8.23 -2.18
N VAL A 189 24.58 -6.97 -1.75
CA VAL A 189 25.66 -6.20 -1.14
C VAL A 189 25.44 -6.06 0.36
N ARG A 190 26.21 -6.83 1.14
CA ARG A 190 26.08 -6.88 2.60
C ARG A 190 26.66 -5.62 3.27
N ASN A 191 26.00 -5.16 4.33
CA ASN A 191 26.50 -4.17 5.31
C ASN A 191 26.64 -2.72 4.83
N ASN A 192 25.86 -2.29 3.83
CA ASN A 192 25.81 -0.89 3.38
C ASN A 192 24.65 -0.12 4.01
N VAL A 193 24.97 0.73 4.99
CA VAL A 193 23.99 1.59 5.69
C VAL A 193 23.29 2.55 4.73
N LEU A 194 23.97 3.01 3.67
CA LEU A 194 23.38 3.89 2.66
C LEU A 194 22.23 3.23 1.90
N LEU A 195 22.36 1.95 1.56
CA LEU A 195 21.26 1.20 0.92
C LEU A 195 20.09 1.04 1.89
N GLU A 196 20.36 0.66 3.15
CA GLU A 196 19.33 0.52 4.18
C GLU A 196 18.53 1.83 4.40
N LEU A 197 19.23 2.98 4.39
CA LEU A 197 18.60 4.30 4.47
C LEU A 197 17.82 4.65 3.21
N LEU A 198 18.41 4.44 2.03
CA LEU A 198 17.75 4.71 0.74
C LEU A 198 16.44 3.92 0.62
N ARG A 199 16.47 2.62 0.92
CA ARG A 199 15.27 1.77 0.96
C ARG A 199 14.23 2.32 1.93
N SER A 200 14.63 2.67 3.14
CA SER A 200 13.71 3.19 4.16
C SER A 200 13.09 4.53 3.73
N SER A 201 13.87 5.42 3.09
CA SER A 201 13.38 6.68 2.52
C SER A 201 12.39 6.45 1.38
N LEU A 202 12.62 5.47 0.50
CA LEU A 202 11.69 5.14 -0.58
C LEU A 202 10.37 4.54 -0.05
N ILE A 203 10.42 3.71 1.00
CA ILE A 203 9.23 3.20 1.69
C ILE A 203 8.43 4.35 2.34
N LEU A 204 9.11 5.30 2.97
CA LEU A 204 8.46 6.52 3.48
C LEU A 204 7.82 7.34 2.37
N LEU A 205 8.50 7.48 1.23
CA LEU A 205 7.96 8.16 0.06
C LEU A 205 6.68 7.45 -0.44
N GLN A 206 6.71 6.13 -0.58
CA GLN A 206 5.55 5.31 -0.92
C GLN A 206 4.39 5.56 0.05
N GLY A 207 4.63 5.47 1.36
CA GLY A 207 3.61 5.75 2.39
C GLY A 207 3.04 7.17 2.28
N SER A 208 3.89 8.18 2.08
CA SER A 208 3.48 9.58 1.94
C SER A 208 2.62 9.83 0.70
N TRP A 209 2.89 9.12 -0.40
CA TRP A 209 2.14 9.25 -1.65
C TRP A 209 0.78 8.56 -1.60
N PHE A 210 0.67 7.44 -0.88
CA PHE A 210 -0.64 6.90 -0.53
C PHE A 210 -1.51 7.94 0.21
N PHE A 211 -0.94 8.73 1.13
CA PHE A 211 -1.68 9.83 1.75
C PHE A 211 -2.05 10.96 0.78
N GLN A 212 -1.21 11.26 -0.21
CA GLN A 212 -1.56 12.24 -1.25
C GLN A 212 -2.73 11.76 -2.12
N LEU A 213 -2.78 10.47 -2.46
CA LEU A 213 -3.92 9.85 -3.14
C LEU A 213 -5.21 10.03 -2.32
N VAL A 214 -5.15 9.77 -1.01
CA VAL A 214 -6.28 9.95 -0.08
C VAL A 214 -6.73 11.42 -0.05
N LYS A 215 -5.80 12.37 0.11
CA LYS A 215 -6.09 13.81 0.19
C LYS A 215 -6.70 14.36 -1.11
N SER A 216 -6.16 13.95 -2.26
CA SER A 216 -6.67 14.39 -3.58
C SER A 216 -8.12 13.95 -3.81
N ARG A 217 -8.50 12.76 -3.31
CA ARG A 217 -9.86 12.23 -3.37
C ARG A 217 -10.81 12.93 -2.40
N LEU A 218 -10.38 13.20 -1.17
CA LEU A 218 -11.19 13.91 -0.18
C LEU A 218 -11.57 15.32 -0.68
N LYS A 219 -10.62 16.03 -1.31
CA LYS A 219 -10.88 17.33 -1.92
C LYS A 219 -11.90 17.25 -3.07
N LYS A 220 -11.86 16.19 -3.87
CA LYS A 220 -12.84 15.98 -4.96
C LYS A 220 -14.23 15.64 -4.43
N LEU A 221 -14.34 14.77 -3.43
CA LEU A 221 -15.62 14.44 -2.78
C LEU A 221 -16.28 15.70 -2.22
N CYS A 222 -15.53 16.49 -1.44
CA CYS A 222 -16.01 17.74 -0.87
C CYS A 222 -16.44 18.75 -1.95
N SER A 223 -15.65 18.88 -3.02
CA SER A 223 -16.00 19.79 -4.12
C SER A 223 -17.22 19.33 -4.93
N SER A 224 -17.47 18.03 -5.01
CA SER A 224 -18.64 17.46 -5.69
C SER A 224 -19.91 17.63 -4.86
N GLU A 225 -19.86 17.41 -3.54
CA GLU A 225 -21.00 17.64 -2.65
C GLU A 225 -21.43 19.11 -2.63
N VAL A 226 -20.47 20.04 -2.55
CA VAL A 226 -20.74 21.48 -2.63
C VAL A 226 -21.36 21.87 -3.98
N GLY A 227 -20.93 21.23 -5.07
CA GLY A 227 -21.50 21.46 -6.40
C GLY A 227 -22.96 20.97 -6.52
N LEU A 228 -23.29 19.84 -5.91
CA LEU A 228 -24.65 19.30 -5.89
C LEU A 228 -25.59 20.15 -5.03
N LEU A 229 -25.15 20.59 -3.85
CA LEU A 229 -25.93 21.47 -2.98
C LEU A 229 -26.28 22.79 -3.68
N LYS A 230 -25.30 23.40 -4.37
CA LYS A 230 -25.52 24.64 -5.13
C LYS A 230 -26.42 24.47 -6.36
N ASN A 231 -26.55 23.25 -6.88
CA ASN A 231 -27.51 22.95 -7.95
C ASN A 231 -28.91 22.73 -7.39
N ALA A 232 -29.02 22.03 -6.26
CA ALA A 232 -30.30 21.85 -5.56
C ALA A 232 -30.89 23.18 -5.07
N GLU A 233 -30.07 24.09 -4.53
CA GLU A 233 -30.51 25.44 -4.14
C GLU A 233 -31.05 26.24 -5.35
N ARG A 234 -30.39 26.14 -6.51
CA ARG A 234 -30.84 26.83 -7.74
C ARG A 234 -32.12 26.24 -8.34
N GLU A 235 -32.31 24.94 -8.23
CA GLU A 235 -33.55 24.29 -8.66
C GLU A 235 -34.71 24.72 -7.75
N GLN A 236 -34.49 24.80 -6.43
CA GLN A 236 -35.49 25.29 -5.46
C GLN A 236 -35.88 26.75 -5.69
N GLU A 237 -34.90 27.64 -5.90
CA GLU A 237 -35.17 29.05 -6.23
C GLU A 237 -35.97 29.18 -7.54
N SER A 238 -35.69 28.34 -8.55
CA SER A 238 -36.42 28.36 -9.82
C SER A 238 -37.84 27.80 -9.75
N GLU A 239 -38.13 26.93 -8.78
CA GLU A 239 -39.49 26.42 -8.52
C GLU A 239 -40.32 27.40 -7.68
N GLU A 240 -39.70 28.19 -6.80
CA GLU A 240 -40.40 29.24 -6.01
C GLU A 240 -40.73 30.50 -6.84
N GLU A 241 -40.01 30.76 -7.94
CA GLU A 241 -40.28 31.89 -8.85
C GLU A 241 -41.38 31.60 -9.91
N MET A 242 -41.93 30.38 -9.96
CA MET A 242 -42.97 29.96 -10.92
C MET A 242 -44.38 29.95 -10.30
#